data_AF-A0A377NE04-F1
#
_entry.id   AF-A0A377NE04-F1
#
_cell.length_a   1.000
_cell.length_b   1.000
_cell.length_c   1.000
_cell.angle_alpha   90.00
_cell.angle_beta   90.00
_cell.angle_gamma   90.00
#
_symmetry.space_group_name_H-M   'P 1'
#
loop_
_entity.id
_entity.type
_entity.pdbx_description
1 polymer ?
#
loop_
_entity_poly.entity_id
_entity_poly.type
_entity_poly.pdbx_seq_one_letter_code
_entity_poly.pdbx_strand_id
1 'polypeptide(L)'
;MRLIWLTALMGYLAHYRVLVLPPLVSYFICHGRLELAQWCICLMIACIPYILLILECLGGVNLKYSWGDAGSTLIGFNYDLVLVVATQGADSVIHPVTALWLISVPLMDMVRVMISRMRRGDSPFKPDREHLHHILLNYGFKHSTALMIVLAISISFSGVGIIANQLNVSQFGVLALFVVCFLIFVSCINTLSKKSN
;
A
#
# COMPACT_ATOMS: atom_id res chain seq x y z
N MET A 1 -9.84 -17.89 15.87
CA MET A 1 -10.21 -16.45 15.73
C MET A 1 -9.05 -15.52 15.39
N ARG A 2 -7.88 -16.02 14.93
CA ARG A 2 -6.67 -15.22 14.62
C ARG A 2 -6.41 -15.07 13.11
N LEU A 3 -6.91 -16.01 12.28
CA LEU A 3 -6.75 -15.98 10.82
C LEU A 3 -7.65 -14.96 10.12
N ILE A 4 -8.89 -14.75 10.59
CA ILE A 4 -9.85 -13.79 10.01
C ILE A 4 -9.31 -12.34 10.02
N TRP A 5 -8.38 -12.03 10.93
CA TRP A 5 -7.79 -10.70 11.07
C TRP A 5 -6.61 -10.47 10.13
N LEU A 6 -5.80 -11.50 9.86
CA LEU A 6 -4.74 -11.45 8.85
C LEU A 6 -5.36 -11.33 7.46
N THR A 7 -6.44 -12.06 7.18
CA THR A 7 -7.19 -11.96 5.93
C THR A 7 -7.94 -10.64 5.79
N ALA A 8 -8.43 -10.04 6.88
CA ALA A 8 -8.98 -8.68 6.85
C ALA A 8 -7.89 -7.63 6.57
N LEU A 9 -6.71 -7.73 7.19
CA LEU A 9 -5.55 -6.87 6.92
C LEU A 9 -5.08 -7.01 5.48
N MET A 10 -4.91 -8.24 4.97
CA MET A 10 -4.55 -8.51 3.57
C MET A 10 -5.63 -8.02 2.60
N GLY A 11 -6.88 -8.06 3.04
CA GLY A 11 -7.98 -7.41 2.36
C GLY A 11 -7.87 -5.91 2.31
N TYR A 12 -7.59 -5.25 3.44
CA TYR A 12 -7.30 -3.83 3.50
C TYR A 12 -6.07 -3.46 2.66
N LEU A 13 -5.11 -4.37 2.53
CA LEU A 13 -3.99 -4.22 1.61
C LEU A 13 -4.44 -4.24 0.13
N ALA A 14 -5.47 -5.00 -0.22
CA ALA A 14 -6.08 -4.89 -1.55
C ALA A 14 -6.82 -3.54 -1.75
N HIS A 15 -7.46 -2.99 -0.70
CA HIS A 15 -8.17 -1.71 -0.80
C HIS A 15 -7.24 -0.52 -1.08
N TYR A 16 -6.05 -0.45 -0.47
CA TYR A 16 -5.14 0.66 -0.77
C TYR A 16 -4.69 0.63 -2.23
N ARG A 17 -4.45 -0.57 -2.80
CA ARG A 17 -4.03 -0.72 -4.20
C ARG A 17 -5.10 -0.19 -5.14
N VAL A 18 -6.37 -0.49 -4.87
CA VAL A 18 -7.50 0.02 -5.67
C VAL A 18 -7.58 1.55 -5.68
N LEU A 19 -7.21 2.22 -4.58
CA LEU A 19 -7.19 3.69 -4.51
C LEU A 19 -5.97 4.32 -5.18
N VAL A 20 -4.87 3.58 -5.32
CA VAL A 20 -3.64 4.01 -5.98
C VAL A 20 -3.68 3.75 -7.50
N LEU A 21 -4.52 2.83 -7.96
CA LEU A 21 -4.69 2.52 -9.39
C LEU A 21 -5.22 3.69 -10.25
N PRO A 22 -6.21 4.51 -9.85
CA PRO A 22 -6.72 5.62 -10.67
C PRO A 22 -5.67 6.63 -11.13
N PRO A 23 -4.79 7.18 -10.26
CA PRO A 23 -3.74 8.10 -10.71
C PRO A 23 -2.67 7.40 -11.57
N LEU A 24 -2.48 6.09 -11.43
CA LEU A 24 -1.60 5.31 -12.29
C LEU A 24 -2.22 5.09 -13.69
N VAL A 25 -3.53 4.86 -13.76
CA VAL A 25 -4.29 4.74 -15.02
C VAL A 25 -4.25 6.05 -15.80
N SER A 26 -4.53 7.18 -15.15
CA SER A 26 -4.46 8.48 -15.82
C SER A 26 -3.04 8.73 -16.33
N TYR A 27 -2.02 8.39 -15.56
CA TYR A 27 -0.63 8.49 -15.97
C TYR A 27 -0.31 7.66 -17.22
N PHE A 28 -0.72 6.39 -17.28
CA PHE A 28 -0.47 5.52 -18.43
C PHE A 28 -1.22 5.98 -19.69
N ILE A 29 -2.45 6.48 -19.54
CA ILE A 29 -3.21 7.04 -20.67
C ILE A 29 -2.48 8.26 -21.24
N CYS A 30 -2.01 9.17 -20.38
CA CYS A 30 -1.26 10.36 -20.81
C CYS A 30 0.05 10.04 -21.56
N HIS A 31 0.66 8.89 -21.29
CA HIS A 31 1.92 8.46 -21.92
C HIS A 31 1.71 7.39 -23.00
N GLY A 32 0.47 7.17 -23.46
CA GLY A 32 0.16 6.27 -24.58
C GLY A 32 0.26 4.77 -24.27
N ARG A 33 0.47 4.36 -23.01
CA ARG A 33 0.55 2.95 -22.60
C ARG A 33 -0.83 2.37 -22.29
N LEU A 34 -1.67 2.27 -23.32
CA LEU A 34 -3.06 1.80 -23.18
C LEU A 34 -3.15 0.37 -22.64
N GLU A 35 -2.21 -0.51 -23.02
CA GLU A 35 -2.14 -1.89 -22.52
C GLU A 35 -2.05 -1.93 -20.98
N LEU A 36 -1.13 -1.16 -20.40
CA LEU A 36 -0.96 -1.11 -18.94
C LEU A 36 -2.15 -0.45 -18.24
N ALA A 37 -2.71 0.60 -18.85
CA ALA A 37 -3.93 1.24 -18.35
C ALA A 37 -5.11 0.25 -18.31
N GLN A 38 -5.29 -0.58 -19.34
CA GLN A 38 -6.32 -1.60 -19.41
C GLN A 38 -6.15 -2.66 -18.31
N TRP A 39 -4.93 -3.16 -18.09
CA TRP A 39 -4.65 -4.08 -16.97
C TRP A 39 -5.05 -3.48 -15.62
N CYS A 40 -4.69 -2.22 -15.36
CA CYS A 40 -5.09 -1.51 -14.15
C CYS A 40 -6.62 -1.34 -14.03
N ILE A 41 -7.31 -1.01 -15.13
CA ILE A 41 -8.78 -0.89 -15.14
C ILE A 41 -9.45 -2.24 -14.86
N CYS A 42 -8.97 -3.33 -15.47
CA CYS A 42 -9.45 -4.68 -15.20
C CYS A 42 -9.29 -5.05 -13.72
N LEU A 43 -8.13 -4.73 -13.11
CA LEU A 43 -7.90 -4.95 -11.68
C LEU A 43 -8.85 -4.11 -10.82
N MET A 44 -9.12 -2.85 -11.17
CA MET A 44 -10.09 -2.01 -10.46
C MET A 44 -11.49 -2.61 -10.53
N ILE A 45 -11.97 -2.97 -11.73
CA ILE A 45 -13.30 -3.54 -11.95
C ILE A 45 -13.46 -4.87 -11.19
N ALA A 46 -12.45 -5.73 -11.21
CA ALA A 46 -12.45 -6.99 -10.45
C ALA A 46 -12.60 -6.78 -8.93
N CYS A 47 -12.14 -5.63 -8.41
CA CYS A 47 -12.26 -5.30 -7.00
C CYS A 47 -13.61 -4.66 -6.62
N ILE A 48 -14.37 -4.08 -7.57
CA ILE A 48 -15.67 -3.42 -7.31
C ILE A 48 -16.69 -4.34 -6.61
N PRO A 49 -17.02 -5.55 -7.13
CA PRO A 49 -18.03 -6.40 -6.50
C PRO A 49 -17.64 -6.76 -5.07
N TYR A 50 -16.34 -6.90 -4.82
CA TYR A 50 -15.82 -7.17 -3.50
C TYR A 50 -15.99 -5.98 -2.53
N ILE A 51 -15.67 -4.75 -2.97
CA ILE A 51 -15.86 -3.54 -2.17
C ILE A 51 -17.35 -3.33 -1.84
N LEU A 52 -18.24 -3.60 -2.80
CA LEU A 52 -19.69 -3.48 -2.60
C LEU A 52 -20.22 -4.48 -1.56
N LEU A 53 -19.65 -5.69 -1.50
CA LEU A 53 -20.00 -6.70 -0.50
C LEU A 53 -19.51 -6.33 0.91
N ILE A 54 -18.37 -5.64 1.04
CA ILE A 54 -17.90 -5.12 2.34
C ILE A 54 -18.73 -3.94 2.82
N LEU A 55 -19.07 -3.00 1.92
CA LEU A 55 -19.75 -1.76 2.29
C LEU A 55 -21.25 -1.98 2.60
N GLU A 56 -21.73 -3.23 2.57
CA GLU A 56 -23.13 -3.61 2.81
C GLU A 56 -24.12 -2.83 1.92
N CYS A 57 -23.63 -2.26 0.81
CA CYS A 57 -24.41 -1.38 -0.06
C CYS A 57 -25.53 -2.15 -0.79
N LEU A 58 -25.36 -3.47 -0.92
CA LEU A 58 -26.35 -4.42 -1.42
C LEU A 58 -27.04 -5.14 -0.24
N GLY A 59 -27.89 -4.42 0.49
CA GLY A 59 -29.02 -5.02 1.19
C GLY A 59 -28.72 -5.95 2.38
N GLY A 60 -27.98 -5.47 3.38
CA GLY A 60 -28.15 -5.91 4.79
C GLY A 60 -27.72 -7.33 5.16
N VAL A 61 -27.02 -8.04 4.28
CA VAL A 61 -26.47 -9.36 4.63
C VAL A 61 -25.10 -9.17 5.28
N ASN A 62 -25.01 -9.43 6.59
CA ASN A 62 -23.75 -9.45 7.36
C ASN A 62 -22.90 -10.67 6.93
N LEU A 63 -22.38 -10.63 5.70
CA LEU A 63 -21.46 -11.65 5.20
C LEU A 63 -20.09 -11.37 5.81
N LYS A 64 -19.74 -12.13 6.85
CA LYS A 64 -18.36 -12.21 7.38
C LYS A 64 -17.45 -12.91 6.36
N TYR A 65 -17.33 -12.34 5.17
CA TYR A 65 -16.46 -12.85 4.12
C TYR A 65 -15.09 -12.19 4.25
N SER A 66 -14.12 -12.97 4.71
CA SER A 66 -12.72 -12.55 4.71
C SER A 66 -12.11 -12.94 3.37
N TRP A 67 -11.22 -12.09 2.85
CA TRP A 67 -10.41 -12.45 1.68
C TRP A 67 -9.74 -13.80 1.93
N GLY A 68 -9.83 -14.72 0.97
CA GLY A 68 -8.89 -15.84 0.98
C GLY A 68 -7.48 -15.29 0.80
N ASP A 69 -6.49 -15.88 1.49
CA ASP A 69 -5.08 -15.50 1.35
C ASP A 69 -4.62 -15.50 -0.12
N ALA A 70 -5.18 -16.41 -0.93
CA ALA A 70 -4.93 -16.51 -2.37
C ALA A 70 -5.39 -15.27 -3.17
N GLY A 71 -6.56 -14.70 -2.87
CA GLY A 71 -7.08 -13.55 -3.63
C GLY A 71 -6.27 -12.28 -3.39
N SER A 72 -5.91 -12.03 -2.13
CA SER A 72 -5.11 -10.85 -1.76
C SER A 72 -3.68 -10.89 -2.30
N THR A 73 -3.06 -12.07 -2.29
CA THR A 73 -1.72 -12.28 -2.88
C THR A 73 -1.76 -12.19 -4.40
N LEU A 74 -2.77 -12.75 -5.07
CA LEU A 74 -2.94 -12.65 -6.52
C LEU A 74 -3.07 -11.19 -6.98
N ILE A 75 -3.93 -10.39 -6.33
CA ILE A 75 -4.10 -8.96 -6.68
C ILE A 75 -2.80 -8.20 -6.45
N GLY A 76 -2.10 -8.49 -5.35
CA GLY A 76 -0.82 -7.86 -5.08
C GLY A 76 0.24 -8.17 -6.12
N PHE A 77 0.37 -9.44 -6.45
CA PHE A 77 1.27 -9.90 -7.49
C PHE A 77 0.99 -9.24 -8.84
N ASN A 78 -0.27 -9.16 -9.27
CA ASN A 78 -0.63 -8.51 -10.52
C ASN A 78 -0.33 -7.00 -10.51
N TYR A 79 -0.60 -6.32 -9.40
CA TYR A 79 -0.26 -4.91 -9.23
C TYR A 79 1.27 -4.67 -9.33
N ASP A 80 2.06 -5.51 -8.64
CA ASP A 80 3.51 -5.43 -8.65
C ASP A 80 4.09 -5.78 -10.03
N LEU A 81 3.50 -6.74 -10.75
CA LEU A 81 3.88 -7.05 -12.14
C LEU A 81 3.67 -5.86 -13.08
N VAL A 82 2.52 -5.19 -13.00
CA VAL A 82 2.26 -3.99 -13.82
C VAL A 82 3.31 -2.90 -13.54
N LEU A 83 3.68 -2.70 -12.27
CA LEU A 83 4.73 -1.76 -11.89
C LEU A 83 6.11 -2.16 -12.44
N VAL A 84 6.46 -3.44 -12.38
CA VAL A 84 7.73 -3.95 -12.93
C VAL A 84 7.78 -3.73 -14.44
N VAL A 85 6.71 -4.04 -15.16
CA VAL A 85 6.63 -3.83 -16.62
C VAL A 85 6.58 -2.33 -16.97
N ALA A 86 6.03 -1.48 -16.11
CA ALA A 86 6.03 -0.04 -16.31
C ALA A 86 7.40 0.62 -16.08
N THR A 87 8.25 -0.02 -15.26
CA THR A 87 9.59 0.46 -14.91
C THR A 87 10.71 -0.13 -15.75
N GLN A 88 10.51 -1.32 -16.33
CA GLN A 88 11.50 -2.02 -17.13
C GLN A 88 11.08 -2.09 -18.61
N GLY A 89 12.06 -2.09 -19.51
CA GLY A 89 11.85 -2.21 -20.96
C GLY A 89 12.16 -0.93 -21.74
N ALA A 90 12.20 -1.05 -23.08
CA ALA A 90 12.54 0.05 -23.97
C ALA A 90 11.56 1.24 -23.88
N ASP A 91 10.30 0.96 -23.54
CA ASP A 91 9.24 1.96 -23.43
C ASP A 91 8.96 2.38 -21.97
N SER A 92 9.90 2.20 -21.05
CA SER A 92 9.69 2.49 -19.62
C SER A 92 9.17 3.91 -19.40
N VAL A 93 8.04 4.04 -18.72
CA VAL A 93 7.40 5.34 -18.47
C VAL A 93 7.59 5.78 -17.02
N ILE A 94 7.77 4.83 -16.11
CA ILE A 94 7.93 5.09 -14.68
C ILE A 94 9.37 4.80 -14.29
N HIS A 95 10.03 5.72 -13.61
CA HIS A 95 11.33 5.41 -13.03
C HIS A 95 11.21 4.45 -11.84
N PRO A 96 12.19 3.55 -11.61
CA PRO A 96 12.15 2.63 -10.47
C PRO A 96 11.97 3.33 -9.11
N VAL A 97 12.54 4.54 -8.96
CA VAL A 97 12.36 5.36 -7.76
C VAL A 97 10.89 5.74 -7.57
N THR A 98 10.17 6.10 -8.63
CA THR A 98 8.74 6.42 -8.59
C THR A 98 7.90 5.21 -8.20
N ALA A 99 8.25 4.00 -8.66
CA ALA A 99 7.60 2.77 -8.23
C ALA A 99 7.72 2.54 -6.71
N LEU A 100 8.84 2.94 -6.07
CA LEU A 100 8.97 2.89 -4.61
C LEU A 100 7.93 3.75 -3.89
N TRP A 101 7.54 4.90 -4.46
CA TRP A 101 6.49 5.76 -3.88
C TRP A 101 5.10 5.12 -3.99
N LEU A 102 4.84 4.38 -5.07
CA LEU A 102 3.59 3.64 -5.31
C LEU A 102 3.40 2.45 -4.36
N ILE A 103 4.49 1.85 -3.85
CA ILE A 103 4.46 0.79 -2.82
C ILE A 103 5.01 1.26 -1.46
N SER A 104 5.07 2.58 -1.24
CA SER A 104 5.73 3.19 -0.08
C SER A 104 5.22 2.64 1.25
N VAL A 105 3.92 2.71 1.51
CA VAL A 105 3.33 2.31 2.79
C VAL A 105 3.64 0.85 3.20
N PRO A 106 3.35 -0.19 2.38
CA PRO A 106 3.68 -1.56 2.75
C PRO A 106 5.20 -1.78 2.84
N LEU A 107 6.00 -1.13 2.00
CA LEU A 107 7.46 -1.23 2.06
C LEU A 107 8.01 -0.63 3.35
N MET A 108 7.58 0.58 3.71
CA MET A 108 8.01 1.29 4.92
C MET A 108 7.58 0.55 6.19
N ASP A 109 6.38 -0.04 6.22
CA ASP A 109 5.91 -0.86 7.34
C ASP A 109 6.77 -2.12 7.51
N MET A 110 7.02 -2.86 6.42
CA MET A 110 7.87 -4.06 6.46
C MET A 110 9.30 -3.75 6.90
N VAL A 111 9.95 -2.74 6.31
CA VAL A 111 11.32 -2.35 6.67
C VAL A 111 11.39 -1.90 8.13
N ARG A 112 10.41 -1.12 8.60
CA ARG A 112 10.35 -0.69 10.01
C ARG A 112 10.27 -1.89 10.96
N VAL A 113 9.38 -2.85 10.70
CA VAL A 113 9.22 -4.05 11.54
C VAL A 113 10.52 -4.87 11.53
N MET A 114 11.15 -5.05 10.37
CA MET A 114 12.45 -5.71 10.26
C MET A 114 13.53 -5.01 11.09
N ILE A 115 13.64 -3.68 11.02
CA ILE A 115 14.61 -2.90 11.82
C ILE A 115 14.32 -3.01 13.32
N SER A 116 13.04 -2.91 13.73
CA SER A 116 12.62 -3.05 15.13
C SER A 116 13.07 -4.39 15.72
N ARG A 117 12.94 -5.47 14.94
CA ARG A 117 13.33 -6.84 15.34
C ARG A 117 14.83 -7.03 15.44
N MET A 118 15.57 -6.55 14.44
CA MET A 118 17.02 -6.62 14.45
C MET A 118 17.60 -5.92 15.69
N ARG A 119 17.00 -4.81 16.13
CA ARG A 119 17.38 -4.11 17.37
C ARG A 119 17.09 -4.90 18.65
N ARG A 120 16.12 -5.83 18.63
CA ARG A 120 15.78 -6.71 19.77
C ARG A 120 16.53 -8.06 19.73
N GLY A 121 17.31 -8.31 18.69
CA GLY A 121 18.01 -9.60 18.48
C GLY A 121 17.11 -10.73 17.97
N ASP A 122 15.88 -10.43 17.54
CA ASP A 122 14.95 -11.41 17.00
C ASP A 122 15.14 -11.65 15.51
N SER A 123 14.85 -12.89 15.06
CA SER A 123 14.89 -13.24 13.64
C SER A 123 13.85 -12.45 12.83
N PRO A 124 14.23 -11.88 11.67
CA PRO A 124 13.35 -11.05 10.85
C PRO A 124 12.14 -11.80 10.26
N PHE A 125 12.13 -13.14 10.27
CA PHE A 125 11.11 -13.97 9.62
C PHE A 125 10.04 -14.59 10.56
N LYS A 126 10.07 -14.31 11.86
CA LYS A 126 8.99 -14.76 12.76
C LYS A 126 7.67 -14.01 12.44
N PRO A 127 6.48 -14.60 12.55
CA PRO A 127 5.21 -13.87 12.36
C PRO A 127 4.93 -12.88 13.51
N ASP A 128 4.57 -11.62 13.21
CA ASP A 128 4.36 -10.55 14.22
C ASP A 128 2.93 -9.99 14.33
N ARG A 129 2.74 -9.16 15.37
CA ARG A 129 1.62 -8.27 15.62
C ARG A 129 2.01 -6.77 15.61
N GLU A 130 3.25 -6.39 15.27
CA GLU A 130 3.76 -5.00 15.35
C GLU A 130 3.48 -4.12 14.11
N HIS A 131 2.58 -4.52 13.22
CA HIS A 131 2.23 -3.71 12.05
C HIS A 131 1.59 -2.37 12.45
N LEU A 132 1.81 -1.34 11.63
CA LEU A 132 1.34 0.04 11.88
C LEU A 132 -0.12 0.13 12.34
N HIS A 133 -1.00 -0.68 11.75
CA HIS A 133 -2.41 -0.74 12.12
C HIS A 133 -2.62 -1.16 13.58
N HIS A 134 -1.90 -2.18 14.06
CA HIS A 134 -1.98 -2.61 15.46
C HIS A 134 -1.49 -1.53 16.41
N ILE A 135 -0.47 -0.76 16.03
CA ILE A 135 0.02 0.35 16.85
C ILE A 135 -1.02 1.46 16.96
N LEU A 136 -1.71 1.79 15.85
CA LEU A 136 -2.81 2.76 15.88
C LEU A 136 -3.98 2.28 16.74
N LEU A 137 -4.33 0.99 16.66
CA LEU A 137 -5.39 0.42 17.50
C LEU A 137 -5.01 0.43 18.99
N ASN A 138 -3.76 0.09 19.32
CA ASN A 138 -3.27 0.14 20.71
C ASN A 138 -3.27 1.56 21.28
N TYR A 139 -3.12 2.58 20.42
CA TYR A 139 -3.24 3.98 20.80
C TYR A 139 -4.69 4.45 21.01
N GLY A 140 -5.68 3.57 20.79
CA GLY A 140 -7.10 3.87 21.01
C GLY A 140 -7.86 4.38 19.77
N PHE A 141 -7.25 4.36 18.58
CA PHE A 141 -7.98 4.67 17.35
C PHE A 141 -8.98 3.57 17.01
N LYS A 142 -10.14 3.97 16.47
CA LYS A 142 -11.09 3.03 15.88
C LYS A 142 -10.51 2.43 14.59
N HIS A 143 -10.88 1.19 14.29
CA HIS A 143 -10.43 0.49 13.07
C HIS A 143 -10.63 1.30 11.78
N SER A 144 -11.77 1.98 11.64
CA SER A 144 -12.08 2.83 10.48
C SER A 144 -11.17 4.06 10.38
N THR A 145 -10.80 4.67 11.52
CA THR A 145 -9.90 5.83 11.55
C THR A 145 -8.49 5.43 11.18
N ALA A 146 -7.98 4.31 11.72
CA ALA A 146 -6.66 3.79 11.37
C ALA A 146 -6.55 3.49 9.86
N LEU A 147 -7.61 2.90 9.29
CA LEU A 147 -7.70 2.68 7.84
C LEU A 147 -7.60 3.99 7.06
N MET A 148 -8.42 4.97 7.41
CA MET A 148 -8.47 6.25 6.69
C MET A 148 -7.11 6.96 6.69
N ILE A 149 -6.38 6.89 7.81
CA ILE A 149 -5.03 7.44 7.92
C ILE A 149 -4.07 6.72 6.95
N VAL A 150 -4.07 5.39 6.95
CA VAL A 150 -3.22 4.59 6.06
C VAL A 150 -3.52 4.87 4.59
N LEU A 151 -4.80 4.99 4.23
CA LEU A 151 -5.23 5.33 2.87
C LEU A 151 -4.81 6.75 2.47
N ALA A 152 -5.01 7.74 3.34
CA ALA A 152 -4.62 9.12 3.09
C ALA A 152 -3.11 9.26 2.87
N ILE A 153 -2.30 8.57 3.68
CA ILE A 153 -0.85 8.50 3.51
C ILE A 153 -0.52 7.84 2.17
N SER A 154 -1.11 6.69 1.85
CA SER A 154 -0.83 5.96 0.60
C SER A 154 -1.09 6.81 -0.65
N ILE A 155 -2.23 7.50 -0.70
CA ILE A 155 -2.60 8.37 -1.82
C ILE A 155 -1.64 9.55 -1.92
N SER A 156 -1.29 10.15 -0.78
CA SER A 156 -0.37 11.29 -0.73
C SER A 156 1.02 10.91 -1.25
N PHE A 157 1.59 9.80 -0.79
CA PHE A 157 2.88 9.30 -1.27
C PHE A 157 2.84 8.92 -2.76
N SER A 158 1.81 8.21 -3.20
CA SER A 158 1.66 7.88 -4.62
C SER A 158 1.54 9.13 -5.49
N GLY A 159 0.79 10.15 -5.03
CA GLY A 159 0.63 11.42 -5.73
C GLY A 159 1.96 12.15 -5.87
N VAL A 160 2.75 12.24 -4.79
CA VAL A 160 4.09 12.83 -4.81
C VAL A 160 5.00 12.11 -5.82
N GLY A 161 4.99 10.77 -5.83
CA GLY A 161 5.77 9.99 -6.79
C GLY A 161 5.40 10.29 -8.23
N ILE A 162 4.11 10.26 -8.57
CA ILE A 162 3.62 10.50 -9.94
C ILE A 162 3.93 11.94 -10.39
N ILE A 163 3.68 12.92 -9.52
CA ILE A 163 3.98 14.34 -9.81
C ILE A 163 5.48 14.54 -10.02
N ALA A 164 6.32 13.97 -9.16
CA ALA A 164 7.78 14.05 -9.31
C ALA A 164 8.27 13.44 -10.62
N ASN A 165 7.66 12.34 -11.07
CA ASN A 165 7.96 11.71 -12.36
C ASN A 165 7.52 12.60 -13.53
N GLN A 166 6.33 13.21 -13.48
CA GLN A 166 5.86 14.15 -14.51
C GLN A 166 6.73 15.40 -14.62
N LEU A 167 7.19 15.93 -13.49
CA LEU A 167 8.07 17.09 -13.42
C LEU A 167 9.54 16.76 -13.78
N ASN A 168 9.85 15.50 -14.13
CA ASN A 168 11.20 15.02 -14.45
C ASN A 168 12.23 15.42 -13.37
N VAL A 169 11.83 15.36 -12.10
CA VAL A 169 12.74 15.65 -10.98
C VAL A 169 13.87 14.62 -10.97
N SER A 170 15.09 15.07 -10.67
CA SER A 170 16.25 14.19 -10.52
C SER A 170 15.94 13.00 -9.61
N GLN A 171 16.24 11.78 -10.09
CA GLN A 171 16.01 10.53 -9.35
C GLN A 171 16.65 10.54 -7.96
N PHE A 172 17.84 11.14 -7.84
CA PHE A 172 18.52 11.30 -6.56
C PHE A 172 17.72 12.19 -5.59
N GLY A 173 17.12 13.28 -6.09
CA GLY A 173 16.29 14.17 -5.28
C GLY A 173 15.02 13.48 -4.79
N VAL A 174 14.35 12.74 -5.68
CA VAL A 174 13.13 11.97 -5.34
C VAL A 174 13.45 10.84 -4.34
N LEU A 175 14.59 10.18 -4.49
CA LEU A 175 15.05 9.15 -3.55
C LEU A 175 15.42 9.76 -2.19
N ALA A 176 16.15 10.88 -2.17
CA ALA A 176 16.49 11.58 -0.94
C ALA A 176 15.23 12.01 -0.17
N LEU A 177 14.24 12.55 -0.88
CA LEU A 177 12.95 12.91 -0.31
C LEU A 177 12.24 11.69 0.30
N PHE A 178 12.24 10.55 -0.41
CA PHE A 178 11.66 9.30 0.08
C PHE A 178 12.31 8.86 1.40
N VAL A 179 13.65 8.90 1.47
CA VAL A 179 14.40 8.55 2.68
C VAL A 179 14.06 9.48 3.85
N VAL A 180 13.95 10.79 3.61
CA VAL A 180 13.54 11.75 4.64
C VAL A 180 12.14 11.44 5.15
N CYS A 181 11.17 11.23 4.25
CA CYS A 181 9.81 10.84 4.61
C CYS A 181 9.79 9.51 5.39
N PHE A 182 10.63 8.55 5.04
CA PHE A 182 10.78 7.28 5.75
C PHE A 182 11.30 7.46 7.18
N LEU A 183 12.33 8.28 7.37
CA LEU A 183 12.85 8.57 8.72
C LEU A 183 11.81 9.28 9.58
N ILE A 184 11.05 10.23 9.02
CA ILE A 184 9.95 10.91 9.72
C ILE A 184 8.87 9.90 10.12
N PHE A 185 8.45 9.04 9.20
CA PHE A 185 7.44 8.00 9.44
C PHE A 185 7.89 7.05 10.56
N VAL A 186 9.12 6.52 10.50
CA VAL A 186 9.66 5.65 11.54
C VAL A 186 9.73 6.36 12.90
N SER A 187 10.17 7.62 12.93
CA SER A 187 10.27 8.42 14.15
C SER A 187 8.90 8.69 14.78
N CYS A 188 7.91 9.02 13.95
CA CYS A 188 6.53 9.23 14.38
C CYS A 188 5.97 7.97 15.04
N ILE A 189 6.09 6.81 14.39
CA ILE A 189 5.52 5.57 14.94
C ILE A 189 6.29 5.09 16.18
N ASN A 190 7.62 5.28 16.23
CA ASN A 190 8.39 4.95 17.43
C ASN A 190 7.98 5.81 18.63
N THR A 191 7.61 7.08 18.40
CA THR A 191 7.08 7.97 19.44
C THR A 191 5.71 7.50 19.92
N LEU A 192 4.83 7.11 19.00
CA LEU A 192 3.52 6.53 19.35
C LEU A 192 3.66 5.22 20.12
N SER A 193 4.60 4.36 19.72
CA SER A 193 4.86 3.07 20.36
C SER A 193 5.40 3.23 21.79
N LYS A 194 6.25 4.23 22.05
CA LYS A 194 6.76 4.50 23.40
C LYS A 194 5.68 5.02 24.36
N LYS A 195 4.71 5.78 23.86
CA LYS A 195 3.63 6.36 24.66
C LYS A 195 2.52 5.36 25.01
N SER A 196 2.46 4.23 24.29
CA SER A 196 1.52 3.13 24.53
C SER A 196 1.99 2.11 25.57
N ASN A 197 3.27 2.16 25.97
CA ASN A 197 3.86 1.36 27.05
C ASN A 197 4.03 2.22 28.30
#